data_AF-A0A1E4RA67-F1
#
_entry.id   AF-A0A1E4RA67-F1
#
_cell.length_a   1.000
_cell.length_b   1.000
_cell.length_c   1.000
_cell.angle_alpha   90.00
_cell.angle_beta   90.00
_cell.angle_gamma   90.00
#
_symmetry.space_group_name_H-M   'P 1'
#
loop_
_entity.id
_entity.type
_entity.pdbx_description
1 polymer ?
#
loop_
_entity_poly.entity_id
_entity_poly.type
_entity_poly.pdbx_seq_one_letter_code
_entity_poly.pdbx_strand_id
1 'polypeptide(L)'
;MLRFIRLIYTIVGIMFLVVLTACSATDDVSVPDVQQPQTETVEPEKSQTTEPKPESFDGYEDYIDYISDIPEFEPYYKTVFAFEELSDGIKSVPIEEVKAMYDEMKTAFNYVLVNEYPLVYRGNYEGETSFVDGYEEYQAAGNDKVISNPVNVVSLDQEGNEFLTTPLKTILLGEDTFNHFDNSIDVGRNLKKSDFTLEAPNKPISVVLGNAYKDIYKIGDIFSLELISEVMDFQVVGFYKSGVGFSMNVGALQDVNLDHTIVMPHFIPDYKPVGEAAVFQHAYHIGELLSGYIRIPESVEKINEDTYEHTMDMIDEVAQRNNISGLYKMPYWPVGFVW
;
A
#
# COMPACT_ATOMS: atom_id res chain seq x y z
N MET A 1 -28.70 -28.12 -7.03
CA MET A 1 -27.41 -28.76 -6.73
C MET A 1 -26.29 -27.76 -7.08
N LEU A 2 -26.37 -26.53 -6.59
CA LEU A 2 -25.39 -25.88 -5.69
C LEU A 2 -24.04 -26.61 -5.56
N ARG A 3 -23.00 -26.07 -6.20
CA ARG A 3 -21.58 -26.13 -5.81
C ARG A 3 -20.74 -25.34 -6.82
N PHE A 4 -20.60 -24.02 -6.67
CA PHE A 4 -19.58 -23.22 -7.39
C PHE A 4 -19.31 -21.83 -6.73
N ILE A 5 -19.36 -21.73 -5.39
CA ILE A 5 -19.18 -20.45 -4.66
C ILE A 5 -17.88 -20.41 -3.82
N ARG A 6 -17.03 -21.45 -3.83
CA ARG A 6 -15.93 -21.57 -2.85
C ARG A 6 -14.51 -21.18 -3.29
N LEU A 7 -14.25 -20.80 -4.55
CA LEU A 7 -12.86 -20.57 -4.98
C LEU A 7 -12.36 -19.12 -4.88
N ILE A 8 -13.24 -18.12 -4.85
CA ILE A 8 -12.84 -16.70 -4.88
C ILE A 8 -12.39 -16.18 -3.50
N TYR A 9 -12.79 -16.85 -2.41
CA TYR A 9 -12.51 -16.37 -1.05
C TYR A 9 -11.06 -16.56 -0.58
N THR A 10 -10.27 -17.46 -1.20
CA THR A 10 -8.91 -17.74 -0.71
C THR A 10 -7.90 -16.69 -1.18
N ILE A 11 -8.10 -16.08 -2.35
CA ILE A 11 -7.21 -15.02 -2.87
C ILE A 11 -7.56 -13.66 -2.24
N VAL A 12 -8.84 -13.40 -1.97
CA VAL A 12 -9.29 -12.16 -1.29
C VAL A 12 -8.97 -12.19 0.23
N GLY A 13 -8.90 -13.38 0.83
CA GLY A 13 -8.71 -13.54 2.28
C GLY A 13 -7.33 -13.14 2.83
N ILE A 14 -6.31 -12.99 1.97
CA ILE A 14 -4.98 -12.52 2.40
C ILE A 14 -4.86 -11.00 2.25
N MET A 15 -5.54 -10.39 1.27
CA MET A 15 -5.57 -8.92 1.13
C MET A 15 -6.44 -8.21 2.19
N PHE A 16 -7.48 -8.87 2.71
CA PHE A 16 -8.41 -8.26 3.66
C PHE A 16 -7.97 -8.33 5.14
N LEU A 17 -6.86 -9.00 5.47
CA LEU A 17 -6.49 -9.24 6.86
C LEU A 17 -5.79 -8.04 7.55
N VAL A 18 -5.41 -6.98 6.81
CA VAL A 18 -4.67 -5.84 7.37
C VAL A 18 -5.56 -4.71 7.89
N VAL A 19 -6.89 -4.73 7.66
CA VAL A 19 -7.76 -3.57 8.00
C VAL A 19 -8.54 -3.70 9.31
N LEU A 20 -8.51 -4.83 10.03
CA LEU A 20 -9.33 -4.98 11.26
C LEU A 20 -8.61 -5.71 12.40
N THR A 21 -7.61 -5.08 13.02
CA THR A 21 -7.28 -5.34 14.43
C THR A 21 -6.99 -4.05 15.19
N ALA A 22 -8.04 -3.30 15.47
CA ALA A 22 -8.08 -2.40 16.62
C ALA A 22 -9.38 -2.66 17.38
N CYS A 23 -9.25 -2.79 18.72
CA CYS A 23 -10.29 -2.87 19.73
C CYS A 23 -10.96 -4.24 19.99
N SER A 24 -10.47 -4.96 20.99
CA SER A 24 -11.18 -5.02 22.30
C SER A 24 -10.32 -5.72 23.36
N ALA A 25 -9.98 -4.97 24.40
CA ALA A 25 -9.47 -5.49 25.65
C ALA A 25 -10.63 -5.97 26.53
N THR A 26 -10.49 -7.11 27.19
CA THR A 26 -11.24 -7.44 28.40
C THR A 26 -10.39 -8.28 29.36
N ASP A 27 -10.03 -7.62 30.46
CA ASP A 27 -9.83 -8.03 31.85
C ASP A 27 -9.43 -9.45 32.25
N ASP A 28 -8.42 -9.44 33.12
CA ASP A 28 -7.78 -10.50 33.90
C ASP A 28 -8.73 -11.36 34.76
N VAL A 29 -8.37 -12.65 34.87
CA VAL A 29 -8.55 -13.43 36.11
C VAL A 29 -7.30 -14.27 36.38
N SER A 30 -6.64 -13.97 37.50
CA SER A 30 -5.46 -14.59 38.09
C SER A 30 -5.73 -15.93 38.80
N VAL A 31 -4.83 -16.93 38.71
CA VAL A 31 -4.36 -17.84 39.81
C VAL A 31 -3.07 -18.61 39.39
N PRO A 32 -2.28 -19.30 40.27
CA PRO A 32 -0.91 -18.90 40.59
C PRO A 32 0.22 -19.92 40.29
N ASP A 33 1.43 -19.36 40.17
CA ASP A 33 2.78 -19.80 40.57
C ASP A 33 3.13 -21.31 40.74
N VAL A 34 4.09 -21.79 39.95
CA VAL A 34 5.00 -22.89 40.32
C VAL A 34 6.42 -22.57 39.79
N GLN A 35 7.34 -22.39 40.73
CA GLN A 35 8.77 -22.12 40.55
C GLN A 35 9.58 -23.34 40.09
N GLN A 36 10.66 -23.09 39.32
CA GLN A 36 12.06 -23.55 39.48
C GLN A 36 12.81 -23.69 38.13
N PRO A 37 14.15 -23.64 38.07
CA PRO A 37 15.10 -22.65 38.60
C PRO A 37 16.03 -22.08 37.49
N GLN A 38 16.55 -20.88 37.73
CA GLN A 38 17.48 -20.15 36.84
C GLN A 38 18.84 -20.84 36.71
N THR A 39 19.38 -20.86 35.49
CA THR A 39 20.82 -21.01 35.25
C THR A 39 21.29 -19.77 34.47
N GLU A 40 22.10 -18.93 35.11
CA GLU A 40 22.68 -17.73 34.53
C GLU A 40 23.62 -18.10 33.37
N THR A 41 23.35 -17.57 32.18
CA THR A 41 24.35 -17.43 31.12
C THR A 41 24.32 -15.98 30.67
N VAL A 42 25.44 -15.29 30.88
CA VAL A 42 25.64 -13.90 30.47
C VAL A 42 25.83 -13.87 28.96
N GLU A 43 24.85 -13.35 28.23
CA GLU A 43 24.97 -12.97 26.81
C GLU A 43 25.11 -11.44 26.69
N PRO A 44 25.92 -10.95 25.73
CA PRO A 44 26.27 -9.53 25.62
C PRO A 44 25.11 -8.72 25.04
N GLU A 45 24.99 -7.46 25.47
CA GLU A 45 24.00 -6.47 25.03
C GLU A 45 23.86 -6.44 23.50
N LYS A 46 22.78 -7.04 23.00
CA LYS A 46 22.22 -6.68 21.70
C LYS A 46 21.49 -5.35 21.87
N SER A 47 22.03 -4.32 21.23
CA SER A 47 21.33 -3.06 20.96
C SER A 47 19.97 -3.38 20.34
N GLN A 48 18.91 -3.27 21.14
CA GLN A 48 17.53 -3.37 20.69
C GLN A 48 17.20 -2.08 19.96
N THR A 49 17.26 -2.09 18.63
CA THR A 49 16.42 -1.21 17.83
C THR A 49 15.00 -1.77 17.92
N THR A 50 14.28 -1.35 18.96
CA THR A 50 12.82 -1.50 19.03
C THR A 50 12.23 -0.65 17.92
N GLU A 51 11.63 -1.27 16.92
CA GLU A 51 10.66 -0.60 16.05
C GLU A 51 9.54 -0.01 16.92
N PRO A 52 9.04 1.20 16.60
CA PRO A 52 7.97 1.81 17.38
C PRO A 52 6.72 0.93 17.26
N LYS A 53 6.14 0.52 18.40
CA LYS A 53 4.75 0.07 18.37
C LYS A 53 3.89 1.22 17.84
N PRO A 54 2.86 0.96 17.02
CA PRO A 54 1.88 1.99 16.71
C PRO A 54 1.34 2.54 18.03
N GLU A 55 1.50 3.85 18.22
CA GLU A 55 1.02 4.51 19.43
C GLU A 55 -0.50 4.38 19.49
N SER A 56 -0.99 3.92 20.65
CA SER A 56 -2.43 3.88 20.93
C SER A 56 -2.81 5.13 21.70
N PHE A 57 -3.77 5.90 21.21
CA PHE A 57 -4.25 7.12 21.83
C PHE A 57 -5.59 6.87 22.54
N ASP A 58 -5.73 7.38 23.76
CA ASP A 58 -6.95 7.24 24.58
C ASP A 58 -8.08 8.17 24.09
N GLY A 59 -7.73 9.24 23.38
CA GLY A 59 -8.69 10.21 22.82
C GLY A 59 -8.13 11.00 21.64
N TYR A 60 -9.03 11.67 20.92
CA TYR A 60 -8.68 12.51 19.77
C TYR A 60 -7.82 13.72 20.15
N GLU A 61 -8.03 14.30 21.33
CA GLU A 61 -7.20 15.42 21.82
C GLU A 61 -5.75 14.99 22.03
N ASP A 62 -5.52 13.87 22.73
CA ASP A 62 -4.17 13.30 22.93
C ASP A 62 -3.48 12.99 21.59
N TYR A 63 -4.27 12.53 20.61
CA TYR A 63 -3.78 12.27 19.26
C TYR A 63 -3.33 13.55 18.55
N ILE A 64 -4.17 14.58 18.53
CA ILE A 64 -3.85 15.88 17.90
C ILE A 64 -2.66 16.53 18.58
N ASP A 65 -2.57 16.48 19.91
CA ASP A 65 -1.42 17.00 20.66
C ASP A 65 -0.14 16.28 20.23
N TYR A 66 -0.16 14.95 20.12
CA TYR A 66 0.98 14.17 19.65
C TYR A 66 1.43 14.57 18.23
N ILE A 67 0.52 14.60 17.25
CA ILE A 67 0.89 14.93 15.88
C ILE A 67 1.30 16.40 15.71
N SER A 68 0.89 17.29 16.62
CA SER A 68 1.29 18.71 16.60
C SER A 68 2.78 18.91 16.92
N ASP A 69 3.39 17.97 17.65
CA ASP A 69 4.80 17.99 18.02
C ASP A 69 5.72 17.40 16.94
N ILE A 70 5.16 16.77 15.89
CA ILE A 70 5.95 16.18 14.80
C ILE A 70 6.41 17.29 13.83
N PRO A 71 7.73 17.48 13.65
CA PRO A 71 8.25 18.49 12.72
C PRO A 71 7.82 18.19 11.28
N GLU A 72 7.45 19.23 10.54
CA GLU A 72 7.10 19.14 9.11
C GLU A 72 5.92 18.22 8.80
N PHE A 73 5.13 17.85 9.81
CA PHE A 73 3.93 17.03 9.63
C PHE A 73 2.92 17.73 8.73
N GLU A 74 2.66 17.13 7.58
CA GLU A 74 1.58 17.54 6.70
C GLU A 74 0.35 16.65 6.95
N PRO A 75 -0.78 17.18 7.47
CA PRO A 75 -1.96 16.38 7.82
C PRO A 75 -2.83 16.02 6.60
N TYR A 76 -3.37 14.80 6.58
CA TYR A 76 -4.23 14.29 5.51
C TYR A 76 -5.37 13.42 6.05
N TYR A 77 -6.54 13.49 5.41
CA TYR A 77 -7.58 12.46 5.55
C TYR A 77 -7.38 11.35 4.52
N LYS A 78 -7.42 10.10 4.98
CA LYS A 78 -7.39 8.93 4.08
C LYS A 78 -8.75 8.75 3.43
N THR A 79 -8.79 8.48 2.13
CA THR A 79 -9.96 7.95 1.43
C THR A 79 -9.72 6.49 1.08
N VAL A 80 -10.78 5.69 1.03
CA VAL A 80 -10.73 4.26 0.69
C VAL A 80 -11.89 3.93 -0.23
N PHE A 81 -11.62 3.28 -1.36
CA PHE A 81 -12.69 2.75 -2.20
C PHE A 81 -13.35 1.54 -1.52
N ALA A 82 -14.67 1.57 -1.38
CA ALA A 82 -15.43 0.58 -0.61
C ALA A 82 -15.88 -0.58 -1.52
N PHE A 83 -14.95 -1.48 -1.87
CA PHE A 83 -15.23 -2.65 -2.70
C PHE A 83 -16.35 -3.54 -2.15
N GLU A 84 -16.52 -3.56 -0.83
CA GLU A 84 -17.56 -4.30 -0.12
C GLU A 84 -18.98 -3.77 -0.37
N GLU A 85 -19.13 -2.54 -0.84
CA GLU A 85 -20.42 -1.90 -1.14
C GLU A 85 -20.87 -2.19 -2.59
N LEU A 86 -20.05 -2.88 -3.38
CA LEU A 86 -20.35 -3.26 -4.75
C LEU A 86 -21.39 -4.39 -4.82
N SER A 87 -22.50 -4.14 -5.51
CA SER A 87 -23.64 -5.07 -5.57
C SER A 87 -23.32 -6.43 -6.18
N ASP A 88 -22.46 -6.48 -7.20
CA ASP A 88 -22.04 -7.72 -7.87
C ASP A 88 -20.54 -7.99 -7.69
N GLY A 89 -19.97 -7.49 -6.59
CA GLY A 89 -18.55 -7.55 -6.30
C GLY A 89 -17.71 -6.78 -7.32
N ILE A 90 -16.42 -7.14 -7.41
CA ILE A 90 -15.43 -6.35 -8.16
C ILE A 90 -15.74 -6.16 -9.65
N LYS A 91 -16.53 -7.04 -10.27
CA LYS A 91 -16.94 -6.89 -11.68
C LYS A 91 -17.93 -5.73 -11.89
N SER A 92 -18.49 -5.17 -10.82
CA SER A 92 -19.41 -4.03 -10.84
C SER A 92 -18.77 -2.69 -10.49
N VAL A 93 -17.44 -2.60 -10.41
CA VAL A 93 -16.76 -1.31 -10.26
C VAL A 93 -17.18 -0.37 -11.41
N PRO A 94 -17.72 0.82 -11.12
CA PRO A 94 -18.13 1.79 -12.14
C PRO A 94 -16.90 2.52 -12.67
N ILE A 95 -16.21 1.88 -13.62
CA ILE A 95 -14.86 2.25 -14.08
C ILE A 95 -14.75 3.71 -14.52
N GLU A 96 -15.68 4.19 -15.35
CA GLU A 96 -15.60 5.53 -15.92
C GLU A 96 -15.93 6.60 -14.88
N GLU A 97 -16.87 6.31 -13.99
CA GLU A 97 -17.24 7.18 -12.88
C GLU A 97 -16.11 7.30 -11.84
N VAL A 98 -15.41 6.19 -11.56
CA VAL A 98 -14.23 6.19 -10.68
C VAL A 98 -13.12 7.04 -11.27
N LYS A 99 -12.81 6.87 -12.57
CA LYS A 99 -11.81 7.71 -13.25
C LYS A 99 -12.20 9.20 -13.22
N ALA A 100 -13.47 9.51 -13.47
CA ALA A 100 -13.97 10.88 -13.46
C ALA A 100 -13.88 11.52 -12.05
N MET A 101 -14.25 10.78 -11.00
CA MET A 101 -14.08 11.25 -9.63
C MET A 101 -12.60 11.43 -9.28
N TYR A 102 -11.71 10.53 -9.68
CA TYR A 102 -10.27 10.67 -9.44
C TYR A 102 -9.71 11.95 -10.06
N ASP A 103 -10.10 12.26 -11.31
CA ASP A 103 -9.69 13.50 -11.98
C ASP A 103 -10.24 14.76 -11.28
N GLU A 104 -11.49 14.71 -10.80
CA GLU A 104 -12.07 15.80 -10.01
C GLU A 104 -11.39 15.93 -8.65
N MET A 105 -11.06 14.83 -7.97
CA MET A 105 -10.37 14.84 -6.68
C MET A 105 -8.99 15.48 -6.77
N LYS A 106 -8.19 15.14 -7.80
CA LYS A 106 -6.89 15.78 -8.05
C LYS A 106 -6.99 17.29 -8.28
N THR A 107 -8.13 17.76 -8.78
CA THR A 107 -8.34 19.18 -9.09
C THR A 107 -8.93 19.95 -7.90
N ALA A 108 -9.87 19.34 -7.19
CA ALA A 108 -10.60 19.95 -6.07
C ALA A 108 -9.80 19.90 -4.76
N PHE A 109 -8.93 18.90 -4.62
CA PHE A 109 -8.14 18.67 -3.42
C PHE A 109 -6.65 18.60 -3.78
N ASN A 110 -5.79 18.83 -2.79
CA ASN A 110 -4.41 18.38 -2.87
C ASN A 110 -4.39 16.88 -2.54
N TYR A 111 -4.65 16.07 -3.57
CA TYR A 111 -4.79 14.62 -3.47
C TYR A 111 -3.47 13.92 -3.72
N VAL A 112 -3.06 13.10 -2.76
CA VAL A 112 -1.87 12.26 -2.82
C VAL A 112 -2.30 10.81 -2.93
N LEU A 113 -1.72 10.08 -3.88
CA LEU A 113 -1.97 8.65 -4.05
C LEU A 113 -0.65 7.90 -3.87
N VAL A 114 -0.59 7.12 -2.79
CA VAL A 114 0.54 6.27 -2.43
C VAL A 114 -0.03 4.96 -1.94
N ASN A 115 0.28 3.87 -2.63
CA ASN A 115 -0.18 2.54 -2.28
C ASN A 115 0.99 1.57 -2.21
N GLU A 116 1.01 0.75 -1.17
CA GLU A 116 1.88 -0.42 -1.10
C GLU A 116 1.14 -1.61 -1.66
N TYR A 117 1.63 -2.10 -2.79
CA TYR A 117 1.07 -3.25 -3.45
C TYR A 117 2.21 -4.09 -4.01
N PRO A 118 2.62 -5.18 -3.34
CA PRO A 118 3.81 -5.92 -3.74
C PRO A 118 3.60 -6.54 -5.12
N LEU A 119 4.56 -6.29 -6.02
CA LEU A 119 4.68 -7.07 -7.25
C LEU A 119 5.21 -8.46 -6.91
N VAL A 120 4.67 -9.48 -7.54
CA VAL A 120 4.96 -10.87 -7.23
C VAL A 120 5.92 -11.48 -8.24
N TYR A 121 7.05 -11.98 -7.76
CA TYR A 121 7.92 -12.84 -8.56
C TYR A 121 7.34 -14.25 -8.66
N ARG A 122 7.08 -14.70 -9.89
CA ARG A 122 6.66 -16.08 -10.18
C ARG A 122 7.86 -16.97 -10.51
N GLY A 123 8.19 -17.89 -9.61
CA GLY A 123 9.26 -18.87 -9.80
C GLY A 123 10.13 -19.04 -8.56
N ASN A 124 11.26 -19.73 -8.73
CA ASN A 124 12.25 -19.88 -7.67
C ASN A 124 13.07 -18.58 -7.54
N TYR A 125 12.73 -17.76 -6.55
CA TYR A 125 13.45 -16.55 -6.22
C TYR A 125 14.77 -16.90 -5.52
N GLU A 126 15.88 -16.47 -6.13
CA GLU A 126 17.26 -16.63 -5.64
C GLU A 126 17.93 -15.28 -5.32
N GLY A 127 17.16 -14.18 -5.39
CA GLY A 127 17.65 -12.84 -5.10
C GLY A 127 17.83 -12.57 -3.60
N GLU A 128 18.36 -11.39 -3.27
CA GLU A 128 18.54 -10.98 -1.89
C GLU A 128 17.20 -10.71 -1.20
N THR A 129 17.07 -11.15 0.05
CA THR A 129 15.81 -11.03 0.79
C THR A 129 15.48 -9.60 1.23
N SER A 130 16.43 -8.67 1.12
CA SER A 130 16.21 -7.23 1.36
C SER A 130 15.21 -6.60 0.39
N PHE A 131 15.00 -7.20 -0.78
CA PHE A 131 13.99 -6.79 -1.77
C PHE A 131 12.60 -7.40 -1.51
N VAL A 132 12.50 -8.36 -0.57
CA VAL A 132 11.28 -9.15 -0.36
C VAL A 132 10.39 -8.44 0.65
N ASP A 133 9.14 -8.24 0.26
CA ASP A 133 8.12 -7.64 1.10
C ASP A 133 7.73 -8.58 2.26
N GLY A 134 7.59 -8.05 3.47
CA GLY A 134 7.26 -8.86 4.65
C GLY A 134 8.44 -9.65 5.26
N TYR A 135 9.65 -9.57 4.69
CA TYR A 135 10.78 -10.40 5.13
C TYR A 135 11.38 -9.89 6.45
N GLU A 136 11.48 -8.58 6.64
CA GLU A 136 11.93 -7.98 7.88
C GLU A 136 11.03 -8.37 9.06
N GLU A 137 9.71 -8.30 8.88
CA GLU A 137 8.70 -8.67 9.87
C GLU A 137 8.78 -10.17 10.21
N TYR A 138 8.94 -11.00 9.18
CA TYR A 138 9.17 -12.43 9.36
C TYR A 138 10.43 -12.72 10.20
N GLN A 139 11.53 -11.99 9.95
CA GLN A 139 12.77 -12.14 10.70
C GLN A 139 12.62 -11.62 12.14
N ALA A 140 11.92 -10.50 12.33
CA ALA A 140 11.67 -9.90 13.64
C ALA A 140 10.76 -10.78 14.53
N ALA A 141 9.78 -11.48 13.95
CA ALA A 141 8.89 -12.40 14.67
C ALA A 141 9.64 -13.59 15.31
N GLY A 142 10.85 -13.91 14.83
CA GLY A 142 11.70 -14.93 15.43
C GLY A 142 11.04 -16.31 15.55
N ASN A 143 10.89 -16.81 16.77
CA ASN A 143 10.30 -18.12 17.06
C ASN A 143 8.77 -18.09 17.21
N ASP A 144 8.16 -16.92 17.43
CA ASP A 144 6.71 -16.72 17.54
C ASP A 144 6.10 -16.49 16.14
N LYS A 145 6.31 -17.44 15.23
CA LYS A 145 5.96 -17.35 13.80
C LYS A 145 4.45 -17.36 13.55
N VAL A 146 3.77 -16.30 13.95
CA VAL A 146 2.46 -15.92 13.44
C VAL A 146 2.59 -15.51 11.97
N ILE A 147 3.77 -15.03 11.57
CA ILE A 147 4.11 -14.61 10.20
C ILE A 147 4.84 -15.75 9.47
N SER A 148 4.35 -16.12 8.30
CA SER A 148 4.97 -17.11 7.42
C SER A 148 6.13 -16.51 6.61
N ASN A 149 7.15 -17.32 6.31
CA ASN A 149 8.23 -16.91 5.40
C ASN A 149 7.64 -16.50 4.02
N PRO A 150 7.86 -15.26 3.54
CA PRO A 150 7.29 -14.80 2.27
C PRO A 150 8.04 -15.33 1.03
N VAL A 151 9.22 -15.94 1.19
CA VAL A 151 10.06 -16.38 0.07
C VAL A 151 9.65 -17.76 -0.44
N ASN A 152 9.46 -17.87 -1.77
CA ASN A 152 9.16 -19.11 -2.48
C ASN A 152 7.98 -19.88 -1.86
N VAL A 153 6.90 -19.15 -1.55
CA VAL A 153 5.66 -19.73 -1.03
C VAL A 153 4.91 -20.39 -2.18
N VAL A 154 4.30 -21.56 -1.94
CA VAL A 154 3.43 -22.21 -2.93
C VAL A 154 2.09 -21.47 -2.98
N SER A 155 1.71 -21.00 -4.16
CA SER A 155 0.40 -20.41 -4.47
C SER A 155 -0.28 -21.16 -5.60
N LEU A 156 -1.56 -20.85 -5.84
CA LEU A 156 -2.37 -21.44 -6.92
C LEU A 156 -2.78 -20.34 -7.89
N ASP A 157 -2.64 -20.59 -9.19
CA ASP A 157 -3.21 -19.71 -10.20
C ASP A 157 -4.73 -19.93 -10.34
N GLN A 158 -5.37 -19.18 -11.24
CA GLN A 158 -6.82 -19.28 -11.46
C GLN A 158 -7.25 -20.64 -12.04
N GLU A 159 -6.34 -21.40 -12.62
CA GLU A 159 -6.56 -22.74 -13.15
C GLU A 159 -6.30 -23.83 -12.09
N GLY A 160 -5.79 -23.44 -10.92
CA GLY A 160 -5.43 -24.33 -9.82
C GLY A 160 -4.05 -24.97 -9.96
N ASN A 161 -3.19 -24.45 -10.83
CA ASN A 161 -1.80 -24.91 -10.94
C ASN A 161 -0.95 -24.28 -9.82
N GLU A 162 -0.09 -25.10 -9.22
CA GLU A 162 0.87 -24.64 -8.21
C GLU A 162 2.02 -23.87 -8.86
N PHE A 163 2.40 -22.74 -8.25
CA PHE A 163 3.60 -22.01 -8.58
C PHE A 163 4.23 -21.41 -7.32
N LEU A 164 5.53 -21.10 -7.39
CA LEU A 164 6.24 -20.41 -6.32
C LEU A 164 6.07 -18.89 -6.47
N THR A 165 5.75 -18.22 -5.39
CA THR A 165 5.61 -16.76 -5.31
C THR A 165 6.57 -16.17 -4.29
N THR A 166 7.12 -15.00 -4.60
CA THR A 166 7.83 -14.14 -3.65
C THR A 166 7.38 -12.69 -3.88
N PRO A 167 6.78 -12.01 -2.89
CA PRO A 167 6.37 -10.61 -3.02
C PRO A 167 7.59 -9.69 -2.91
N LEU A 168 7.68 -8.67 -3.77
CA LEU A 168 8.76 -7.70 -3.80
C LEU A 168 8.26 -6.33 -3.35
N LYS A 169 9.06 -5.62 -2.56
CA LYS A 169 8.74 -4.28 -2.06
C LYS A 169 8.43 -3.35 -3.21
N THR A 170 7.21 -2.83 -3.22
CA THR A 170 6.70 -2.04 -4.34
C THR A 170 5.82 -0.92 -3.83
N ILE A 171 6.04 0.27 -4.39
CA ILE A 171 5.20 1.44 -4.18
C ILE A 171 4.61 1.93 -5.48
N LEU A 172 3.31 2.18 -5.44
CA LEU A 172 2.54 2.82 -6.49
C LEU A 172 2.36 4.29 -6.11
N LEU A 173 2.82 5.19 -6.98
CA LEU A 173 2.61 6.63 -6.82
C LEU A 173 1.54 7.13 -7.77
N GLY A 174 0.78 8.15 -7.40
CA GLY A 174 -0.10 8.91 -8.29
C GLY A 174 0.65 9.93 -9.15
N GLU A 175 -0.01 10.44 -10.19
CA GLU A 175 0.58 11.42 -11.12
C GLU A 175 1.06 12.69 -10.43
N ASP A 176 0.37 13.14 -9.39
CA ASP A 176 0.75 14.37 -8.69
C ASP A 176 1.79 14.13 -7.58
N THR A 177 2.05 12.87 -7.21
CA THR A 177 2.94 12.49 -6.11
C THR A 177 4.39 12.26 -6.53
N PHE A 178 4.66 11.82 -7.77
CA PHE A 178 6.03 11.49 -8.17
C PHE A 178 7.01 12.69 -8.15
N ASN A 179 6.49 13.92 -8.29
CA ASN A 179 7.30 15.14 -8.36
C ASN A 179 8.06 15.43 -7.06
N HIS A 180 7.61 14.88 -5.92
CA HIS A 180 8.34 14.96 -4.65
C HIS A 180 9.77 14.36 -4.77
N PHE A 181 9.99 13.46 -5.73
CA PHE A 181 11.26 12.75 -5.93
C PHE A 181 12.06 13.21 -7.16
N ASP A 182 11.71 14.34 -7.79
CA ASP A 182 12.39 14.80 -9.02
C ASP A 182 13.89 15.06 -8.83
N ASN A 183 14.28 15.56 -7.66
CA ASN A 183 15.69 15.81 -7.32
C ASN A 183 16.39 14.58 -6.72
N SER A 184 15.70 13.44 -6.65
CA SER A 184 16.13 12.22 -5.96
C SER A 184 16.66 11.14 -6.91
N ILE A 185 16.70 11.40 -8.21
CA ILE A 185 17.23 10.47 -9.22
C ILE A 185 18.77 10.53 -9.27
N ASP A 186 19.39 9.36 -9.28
CA ASP A 186 20.84 9.20 -9.46
C ASP A 186 21.19 8.91 -10.94
N VAL A 187 20.47 7.96 -11.56
CA VAL A 187 20.70 7.55 -12.95
C VAL A 187 19.37 7.46 -13.70
N GLY A 188 19.33 7.92 -14.95
CA GLY A 188 18.14 7.85 -15.80
C GLY A 188 17.20 9.03 -15.58
N ARG A 189 15.90 8.76 -15.46
CA ARG A 189 14.85 9.77 -15.26
C ARG A 189 13.87 9.31 -14.18
N ASN A 190 13.18 10.27 -13.57
CA ASN A 190 11.99 9.98 -12.76
C ASN A 190 10.82 9.51 -13.67
N LEU A 191 9.72 9.09 -13.06
CA LEU A 191 8.43 8.98 -13.74
C LEU A 191 8.06 10.32 -14.39
N LYS A 192 7.21 10.27 -15.40
CA LYS A 192 6.62 11.44 -16.05
C LYS A 192 5.15 11.18 -16.29
N LYS A 193 4.36 12.24 -16.49
CA LYS A 193 2.91 12.15 -16.72
C LYS A 193 2.49 11.09 -17.75
N SER A 194 3.24 10.93 -18.84
CA SER A 194 2.94 9.92 -19.87
C SER A 194 3.09 8.47 -19.41
N ASP A 195 3.74 8.21 -18.28
CA ASP A 195 3.94 6.87 -17.73
C ASP A 195 2.72 6.39 -16.91
N PHE A 196 1.78 7.29 -16.58
CA PHE A 196 0.56 7.00 -15.80
C PHE A 196 -0.61 6.52 -16.66
N THR A 197 -0.38 6.23 -17.93
CA THR A 197 -1.38 5.65 -18.83
C THR A 197 -0.79 4.43 -19.52
N LEU A 198 -1.53 3.34 -19.51
CA LEU A 198 -1.12 2.11 -20.18
C LEU A 198 -2.06 1.83 -21.36
N GLU A 199 -1.59 2.06 -22.59
CA GLU A 199 -2.39 1.94 -23.82
C GLU A 199 -2.68 0.49 -24.24
N ALA A 200 -1.91 -0.47 -23.74
CA ALA A 200 -2.06 -1.88 -24.10
C ALA A 200 -1.41 -2.80 -23.05
N PRO A 201 -1.90 -4.04 -22.87
CA PRO A 201 -1.39 -4.95 -21.85
C PRO A 201 0.05 -5.42 -22.10
N ASN A 202 0.52 -5.38 -23.35
CA ASN A 202 1.87 -5.79 -23.74
C ASN A 202 2.88 -4.63 -23.77
N LYS A 203 2.47 -3.43 -23.34
CA LYS A 203 3.39 -2.30 -23.17
C LYS A 203 4.05 -2.40 -21.80
N PRO A 204 5.37 -2.26 -21.71
CA PRO A 204 6.02 -2.29 -20.41
C PRO A 204 5.66 -1.04 -19.61
N ILE A 205 5.40 -1.22 -18.32
CA ILE A 205 5.17 -0.14 -17.35
C ILE A 205 6.53 0.46 -16.97
N SER A 206 6.67 1.77 -17.04
CA SER A 206 7.91 2.44 -16.62
C SER A 206 8.06 2.37 -15.10
N VAL A 207 9.23 1.97 -14.61
CA VAL A 207 9.53 1.92 -13.17
C VAL A 207 10.85 2.62 -12.85
N VAL A 208 10.89 3.24 -11.67
CA VAL A 208 12.11 3.74 -11.07
C VAL A 208 12.49 2.78 -9.95
N LEU A 209 13.71 2.26 -9.98
CA LEU A 209 14.16 1.30 -8.99
C LEU A 209 14.95 1.99 -7.87
N GLY A 210 14.91 1.40 -6.68
CA GLY A 210 15.80 1.74 -5.58
C GLY A 210 17.28 1.61 -5.93
N ASN A 211 18.13 2.30 -5.16
CA ASN A 211 19.57 2.31 -5.42
C ASN A 211 20.22 0.91 -5.38
N ALA A 212 19.73 0.01 -4.52
CA ALA A 212 20.27 -1.34 -4.37
C ALA A 212 20.07 -2.21 -5.63
N TYR A 213 19.13 -1.85 -6.51
CA TYR A 213 18.92 -2.55 -7.78
C TYR A 213 19.98 -2.21 -8.85
N LYS A 214 20.84 -1.21 -8.66
CA LYS A 214 21.78 -0.73 -9.70
C LYS A 214 22.82 -1.76 -10.12
N ASP A 215 23.16 -2.69 -9.25
CA ASP A 215 24.10 -3.78 -9.56
C ASP A 215 23.41 -4.97 -10.26
N ILE A 216 22.07 -4.98 -10.27
CA ILE A 216 21.23 -6.06 -10.82
C ILE A 216 20.68 -5.67 -12.20
N TYR A 217 20.22 -4.43 -12.36
CA TYR A 217 19.55 -3.94 -13.56
C TYR A 217 20.25 -2.72 -14.17
N LYS A 218 19.95 -2.45 -15.43
CA LYS A 218 20.33 -1.26 -16.18
C LYS A 218 19.12 -0.54 -16.72
N ILE A 219 19.28 0.75 -17.00
CA ILE A 219 18.25 1.54 -17.70
C ILE A 219 17.90 0.87 -19.03
N GLY A 220 16.60 0.67 -19.25
CA GLY A 220 16.05 0.03 -20.44
C GLY A 220 15.84 -1.48 -20.29
N ASP A 221 16.36 -2.12 -19.23
CA ASP A 221 16.06 -3.51 -18.94
C ASP A 221 14.56 -3.71 -18.70
N ILE A 222 14.05 -4.86 -19.11
CA ILE A 222 12.66 -5.27 -18.92
C ILE A 222 12.64 -6.56 -18.11
N PHE A 223 11.79 -6.60 -17.09
CA PHE A 223 11.53 -7.79 -16.29
C PHE A 223 10.02 -7.97 -16.11
N SER A 224 9.58 -9.20 -15.80
CA SER A 224 8.16 -9.52 -15.67
C SER A 224 7.83 -9.91 -14.23
N LEU A 225 6.76 -9.34 -13.68
CA LEU A 225 6.22 -9.67 -12.35
C LEU A 225 4.69 -9.76 -12.45
N GLU A 226 4.08 -10.51 -11.54
CA GLU A 226 2.63 -10.48 -11.37
C GLU A 226 2.21 -9.22 -10.62
N LEU A 227 1.29 -8.46 -11.23
CA LEU A 227 0.57 -7.34 -10.61
C LEU A 227 -0.87 -7.77 -10.45
N ILE A 228 -1.34 -7.96 -9.22
CA ILE A 228 -2.73 -8.31 -8.87
C ILE A 228 -3.19 -9.69 -9.36
N SER A 229 -3.23 -9.90 -10.67
CA SER A 229 -3.60 -11.18 -11.26
C SER A 229 -2.99 -11.46 -12.64
N GLU A 230 -2.37 -10.45 -13.28
CA GLU A 230 -1.69 -10.62 -14.57
C GLU A 230 -0.18 -10.48 -14.40
N VAL A 231 0.57 -11.24 -15.19
CA VAL A 231 2.01 -11.03 -15.36
C VAL A 231 2.21 -9.88 -16.34
N MET A 232 2.90 -8.83 -15.88
CA MET A 232 3.16 -7.62 -16.65
C MET A 232 4.65 -7.39 -16.80
N ASP A 233 5.02 -6.68 -17.86
CA ASP A 233 6.40 -6.26 -18.12
C ASP A 233 6.66 -4.87 -17.52
N PHE A 234 7.82 -4.69 -16.90
CA PHE A 234 8.27 -3.46 -16.27
C PHE A 234 9.60 -3.05 -16.87
N GLN A 235 9.69 -1.81 -17.36
CA GLN A 235 10.90 -1.23 -17.93
C GLN A 235 11.57 -0.29 -16.93
N VAL A 236 12.86 -0.52 -16.66
CA VAL A 236 13.66 0.35 -15.80
C VAL A 236 13.95 1.67 -16.51
N VAL A 237 13.45 2.79 -15.96
CA VAL A 237 13.67 4.13 -16.54
C VAL A 237 14.55 5.02 -15.67
N GLY A 238 14.77 4.65 -14.42
CA GLY A 238 15.62 5.38 -13.50
C GLY A 238 16.02 4.57 -12.28
N PHE A 239 16.99 5.11 -11.54
CA PHE A 239 17.36 4.67 -10.20
C PHE A 239 17.40 5.87 -9.26
N TYR A 240 16.83 5.71 -8.07
CA TYR A 240 16.95 6.70 -7.00
C TYR A 240 18.37 6.75 -6.43
N LYS A 241 18.72 7.90 -5.84
CA LYS A 241 19.87 8.04 -4.94
C LYS A 241 19.66 7.15 -3.71
N SER A 242 20.75 6.76 -3.06
CA SER A 242 20.67 6.01 -1.82
C SER A 242 20.04 6.85 -0.71
N GLY A 243 19.20 6.21 0.12
CA GLY A 243 18.55 6.82 1.28
C GLY A 243 17.35 7.72 0.92
N VAL A 244 16.80 7.61 -0.29
CA VAL A 244 15.56 8.30 -0.65
C VAL A 244 14.40 7.55 -0.02
N GLY A 245 13.47 8.28 0.57
CA GLY A 245 12.32 7.75 1.28
C GLY A 245 11.35 8.86 1.67
N PHE A 246 10.25 8.47 2.30
CA PHE A 246 9.30 9.36 2.97
C PHE A 246 8.76 8.63 4.20
N SER A 247 8.11 9.32 5.13
CA SER A 247 7.42 8.68 6.25
C SER A 247 5.94 9.05 6.26
N MET A 248 5.11 8.09 6.67
CA MET A 248 3.72 8.31 7.03
C MET A 248 3.55 8.13 8.53
N ASN A 249 3.67 9.23 9.25
CA ASN A 249 3.48 9.23 10.69
C ASN A 249 2.01 8.92 11.02
N VAL A 250 1.83 8.02 11.98
CA VAL A 250 0.53 7.53 12.46
C VAL A 250 -0.31 6.81 11.38
N GLY A 251 0.33 6.40 10.29
CA GLY A 251 -0.17 5.43 9.33
C GLY A 251 0.50 4.06 9.52
N ALA A 252 0.09 3.08 8.72
CA ALA A 252 0.79 1.80 8.63
C ALA A 252 2.24 1.94 8.09
N LEU A 253 2.55 3.04 7.40
CA LEU A 253 3.81 3.24 6.68
C LEU A 253 4.74 4.20 7.44
N GLN A 254 5.17 3.83 8.64
CA GLN A 254 5.92 4.75 9.50
C GLN A 254 7.23 5.25 8.88
N ASP A 255 7.92 4.42 8.09
CA ASP A 255 9.12 4.83 7.34
C ASP A 255 9.23 4.02 6.03
N VAL A 256 9.15 4.72 4.91
CA VAL A 256 9.27 4.13 3.58
C VAL A 256 10.65 4.42 3.02
N ASN A 257 11.49 3.39 2.93
CA ASN A 257 12.79 3.47 2.28
C ASN A 257 12.72 2.94 0.84
N LEU A 258 13.18 3.72 -0.13
CA LEU A 258 13.12 3.34 -1.54
C LEU A 258 14.33 2.54 -2.02
N ASP A 259 15.38 2.33 -1.23
CA ASP A 259 16.63 1.68 -1.67
C ASP A 259 16.44 0.26 -2.23
N HIS A 260 15.48 -0.49 -1.68
CA HIS A 260 15.15 -1.86 -2.10
C HIS A 260 13.76 -1.98 -2.74
N THR A 261 13.19 -0.85 -3.17
CA THR A 261 11.78 -0.77 -3.57
C THR A 261 11.65 -0.54 -5.08
N ILE A 262 10.69 -1.21 -5.69
CA ILE A 262 10.23 -0.93 -7.05
C ILE A 262 9.20 0.20 -6.98
N VAL A 263 9.49 1.36 -7.56
CA VAL A 263 8.52 2.46 -7.64
C VAL A 263 7.90 2.50 -9.01
N MET A 264 6.58 2.30 -9.06
CA MET A 264 5.80 2.27 -10.29
C MET A 264 4.70 3.32 -10.26
N PRO A 265 4.23 3.79 -11.42
CA PRO A 265 3.03 4.61 -11.48
C PRO A 265 1.81 3.76 -11.12
N HIS A 266 0.87 4.34 -10.36
CA HIS A 266 -0.51 3.88 -10.32
C HIS A 266 -1.17 4.26 -11.66
N PHE A 267 -0.85 3.49 -12.70
CA PHE A 267 -1.24 3.80 -14.06
C PHE A 267 -2.73 3.58 -14.28
N ILE A 268 -3.30 4.29 -15.25
CA ILE A 268 -4.68 4.10 -15.69
C ILE A 268 -4.67 3.24 -16.95
N PRO A 269 -5.27 2.03 -16.93
CA PRO A 269 -5.43 1.22 -18.14
C PRO A 269 -6.33 1.94 -19.16
N ASP A 270 -5.81 2.12 -20.38
CA ASP A 270 -6.52 2.63 -21.56
C ASP A 270 -6.64 1.55 -22.64
N TYR A 271 -7.09 0.38 -22.22
CA TYR A 271 -7.44 -0.73 -23.10
C TYR A 271 -8.55 -1.55 -22.47
N LYS A 272 -9.24 -2.33 -23.29
CA LYS A 272 -10.26 -3.26 -22.79
C LYS A 272 -9.60 -4.53 -22.24
N PRO A 273 -9.89 -4.94 -20.98
CA PRO A 273 -9.38 -6.19 -20.45
C PRO A 273 -10.03 -7.39 -21.16
N VAL A 274 -9.26 -8.47 -21.32
CA VAL A 274 -9.71 -9.72 -21.93
C VAL A 274 -9.36 -10.88 -21.00
N GLY A 275 -10.37 -11.60 -20.51
CA GLY A 275 -10.19 -12.67 -19.51
C GLY A 275 -10.58 -12.24 -18.10
N GLU A 276 -10.85 -13.20 -17.22
CA GLU A 276 -11.33 -12.91 -15.87
C GLU A 276 -10.26 -12.25 -14.99
N ALA A 277 -9.00 -12.69 -15.10
CA ALA A 277 -7.84 -12.08 -14.44
C ALA A 277 -7.68 -10.60 -14.84
N ALA A 278 -7.53 -10.31 -16.14
CA ALA A 278 -7.43 -8.93 -16.62
C ALA A 278 -8.62 -8.04 -16.19
N VAL A 279 -9.85 -8.57 -16.18
CA VAL A 279 -11.04 -7.82 -15.69
C VAL A 279 -10.92 -7.53 -14.19
N PHE A 280 -10.52 -8.52 -13.39
CA PHE A 280 -10.32 -8.35 -11.95
C PHE A 280 -9.26 -7.29 -11.66
N GLN A 281 -8.09 -7.41 -12.29
CA GLN A 281 -7.01 -6.44 -12.13
C GLN A 281 -7.41 -5.04 -12.56
N HIS A 282 -8.09 -4.87 -13.70
CA HIS A 282 -8.56 -3.56 -14.13
C HIS A 282 -9.48 -2.92 -13.10
N ALA A 283 -10.48 -3.67 -12.64
CA ALA A 283 -11.45 -3.17 -11.69
C ALA A 283 -10.81 -2.84 -10.33
N TYR A 284 -9.94 -3.72 -9.82
CA TYR A 284 -9.21 -3.49 -8.58
C TYR A 284 -8.30 -2.27 -8.70
N HIS A 285 -7.45 -2.24 -9.71
CA HIS A 285 -6.47 -1.17 -9.91
C HIS A 285 -7.12 0.21 -10.11
N ILE A 286 -8.26 0.25 -10.82
CA ILE A 286 -9.01 1.50 -11.03
C ILE A 286 -9.76 1.92 -9.76
N GLY A 287 -10.38 0.98 -9.03
CA GLY A 287 -11.05 1.30 -7.75
C GLY A 287 -10.09 1.96 -6.75
N GLU A 288 -8.87 1.43 -6.64
CA GLU A 288 -7.83 1.96 -5.76
C GLU A 288 -7.34 3.38 -6.12
N LEU A 289 -7.73 3.96 -7.26
CA LEU A 289 -7.46 5.38 -7.55
C LEU A 289 -8.12 6.32 -6.54
N LEU A 290 -9.19 5.87 -5.87
CA LEU A 290 -9.90 6.63 -4.83
C LEU A 290 -9.42 6.26 -3.41
N SER A 291 -8.43 5.38 -3.28
CA SER A 291 -7.80 5.00 -2.02
C SER A 291 -6.50 5.78 -1.81
N GLY A 292 -6.61 7.03 -1.34
CA GLY A 292 -5.48 7.94 -1.23
C GLY A 292 -5.67 8.92 -0.08
N TYR A 293 -5.12 10.13 -0.21
CA TYR A 293 -4.97 11.07 0.89
C TYR A 293 -5.30 12.48 0.45
N ILE A 294 -6.21 13.14 1.16
CA ILE A 294 -6.60 14.54 0.93
C ILE A 294 -5.89 15.41 1.96
N ARG A 295 -5.06 16.34 1.51
CA ARG A 295 -4.36 17.27 2.41
C ARG A 295 -5.34 18.15 3.16
N ILE A 296 -5.15 18.26 4.47
CA ILE A 296 -5.88 19.17 5.34
C ILE A 296 -5.15 20.53 5.32
N PRO A 297 -5.80 21.61 4.86
CA PRO A 297 -5.15 22.92 4.75
C PRO A 297 -4.97 23.62 6.11
N GLU A 298 -5.74 23.23 7.13
CA GLU A 298 -5.63 23.74 8.50
C GLU A 298 -4.33 23.31 9.18
N SER A 299 -3.88 24.13 10.16
CA SER A 299 -2.82 23.68 11.06
C SER A 299 -3.36 22.59 11.99
N VAL A 300 -2.46 21.70 12.45
CA VAL A 300 -2.81 20.53 13.26
C VAL A 300 -3.70 20.89 14.46
N GLU A 301 -3.42 21.99 15.15
CA GLU A 301 -4.15 22.42 16.36
C GLU A 301 -5.58 22.89 16.07
N LYS A 302 -5.94 23.07 14.79
CA LYS A 302 -7.27 23.47 14.34
C LYS A 302 -8.07 22.32 13.75
N ILE A 303 -7.47 21.15 13.58
CA ILE A 303 -8.16 19.99 13.05
C ILE A 303 -9.13 19.48 14.12
N ASN A 304 -10.40 19.42 13.76
CA ASN A 304 -11.48 18.97 14.63
C ASN A 304 -12.63 18.36 13.80
N GLU A 305 -13.74 18.08 14.47
CA GLU A 305 -14.94 17.51 13.85
C GLU A 305 -15.48 18.37 12.70
N ASP A 306 -15.51 19.70 12.85
CA ASP A 306 -15.97 20.61 11.79
C ASP A 306 -15.06 20.53 10.54
N THR A 307 -13.74 20.40 10.72
CA THR A 307 -12.80 20.21 9.60
C THR A 307 -13.07 18.91 8.86
N TYR A 308 -13.33 17.83 9.61
CA TYR A 308 -13.67 16.53 9.04
C TYR A 308 -15.00 16.56 8.30
N GLU A 309 -16.07 17.07 8.92
CA GLU A 309 -17.41 17.16 8.33
C GLU A 309 -17.38 18.01 7.06
N HIS A 310 -16.69 19.16 7.08
CA HIS A 310 -16.54 20.00 5.90
C HIS A 310 -15.85 19.25 4.74
N THR A 311 -14.77 18.52 5.04
CA THR A 311 -14.07 17.74 4.02
C THR A 311 -14.93 16.60 3.48
N MET A 312 -15.67 15.91 4.37
CA MET A 312 -16.57 14.82 4.00
C MET A 312 -17.70 15.32 3.09
N ASP A 313 -18.33 16.46 3.42
CA ASP A 313 -19.35 17.10 2.60
C ASP A 313 -18.84 17.39 1.18
N MET A 314 -17.61 17.93 1.08
CA MET A 314 -17.00 18.21 -0.23
C MET A 314 -16.77 16.94 -1.05
N ILE A 315 -16.32 15.85 -0.45
CA ILE A 315 -16.12 14.57 -1.15
C ILE A 315 -17.48 13.96 -1.53
N ASP A 316 -18.49 14.05 -0.67
CA ASP A 316 -19.84 13.56 -0.95
C ASP A 316 -20.45 14.29 -2.13
N GLU A 317 -20.26 15.60 -2.22
CA GLU A 317 -20.67 16.37 -3.39
C GLU A 317 -19.96 15.91 -4.68
N VAL A 318 -18.64 15.65 -4.63
CA VAL A 318 -17.88 15.10 -5.76
C VAL A 318 -18.42 13.72 -6.15
N ALA A 319 -18.63 12.82 -5.17
CA ALA A 319 -19.13 11.48 -5.41
C ALA A 319 -20.55 11.48 -5.99
N GLN A 320 -21.42 12.39 -5.54
CA GLN A 320 -22.76 12.60 -6.09
C GLN A 320 -22.71 13.04 -7.56
N ARG A 321 -21.84 14.00 -7.90
CA ARG A 321 -21.67 14.44 -9.30
C ARG A 321 -21.20 13.32 -10.22
N ASN A 322 -20.41 12.39 -9.69
CA ASN A 322 -19.86 11.25 -10.42
C ASN A 322 -20.69 9.97 -10.29
N ASN A 323 -21.86 10.00 -9.63
CA ASN A 323 -22.77 8.85 -9.44
C ASN A 323 -22.15 7.65 -8.70
N ILE A 324 -21.23 7.88 -7.76
CA ILE A 324 -20.57 6.83 -6.97
C ILE A 324 -20.68 7.07 -5.46
N SER A 325 -21.70 7.81 -5.03
CA SER A 325 -22.03 7.99 -3.63
C SER A 325 -22.12 6.64 -2.90
N GLY A 326 -21.49 6.56 -1.72
CA GLY A 326 -21.47 5.34 -0.91
C GLY A 326 -20.42 4.30 -1.32
N LEU A 327 -19.66 4.52 -2.39
CA LEU A 327 -18.56 3.62 -2.81
C LEU A 327 -17.19 4.06 -2.29
N TYR A 328 -17.15 4.95 -1.30
CA TYR A 328 -15.91 5.35 -0.64
C TYR A 328 -16.13 5.52 0.87
N LYS A 329 -15.04 5.47 1.63
CA LYS A 329 -15.00 5.67 3.08
C LYS A 329 -13.87 6.64 3.40
N MET A 330 -14.07 7.47 4.42
CA MET A 330 -13.06 8.38 4.96
C MET A 330 -12.94 8.14 6.47
N PRO A 331 -11.85 7.54 6.97
CA PRO A 331 -11.61 7.44 8.39
C PRO A 331 -11.45 8.82 9.05
N TYR A 332 -11.93 8.95 10.29
CA TYR A 332 -11.94 10.22 11.03
C TYR A 332 -10.54 10.72 11.41
N TRP A 333 -9.61 9.81 11.70
CA TRP A 333 -8.30 10.20 12.22
C TRP A 333 -7.38 10.56 11.05
N PRO A 334 -6.85 11.80 10.99
CA PRO A 334 -5.90 12.16 9.95
C PRO A 334 -4.61 11.37 10.12
N VAL A 335 -3.84 11.23 9.05
CA VAL A 335 -2.44 10.75 9.05
C VAL A 335 -1.54 11.89 8.58
N GLY A 336 -0.22 11.73 8.61
CA GLY A 336 0.65 12.74 8.00
C GLY A 336 1.84 12.22 7.25
N PHE A 337 2.21 12.95 6.21
CA PHE A 337 3.39 12.68 5.39
C PHE A 337 4.55 13.58 5.79
N VAL A 338 5.76 13.04 5.72
CA VAL A 338 7.02 13.78 5.69
C VAL A 338 7.79 13.28 4.46
N TRP A 339 8.05 14.16 3.49
CA TRP A 339 8.50 13.81 2.13
C TRP A 339 10.01 13.76 1.94
#